data_AF-A0A2V9PPP5-F1
#
_entry.id   AF-A0A2V9PPP5-F1
#
_cell.length_a   1.000
_cell.length_b   1.000
_cell.length_c   1.000
_cell.angle_alpha   90.00
_cell.angle_beta   90.00
_cell.angle_gamma   90.00
#
_symmetry.space_group_name_H-M   'P 1'
#
loop_
_entity.id
_entity.type
_entity.pdbx_description
1 polymer ?
#
loop_
_entity_poly.entity_id
_entity_poly.type
_entity_poly.pdbx_seq_one_letter_code
_entity_poly.pdbx_strand_id
1 'polypeptide(L)'
;MLFSVLAVSAQERNQKSAPTYRAESSAYVIEGHDAWTYVTENRSFQFEEVLGDSGDYEAVILLEQTYHNERTPGLEGTTGKVTVNAWSLKQGKERQLRWTLEARGNEGDVRDRFYRIVKWGCCDVPTVYSYYSILNAKKLLATPC
;
A
#
# COMPACT_ATOMS: atom_id res chain seq x y z
N MET A 1 6.76 13.80 -67.89
CA MET A 1 6.93 12.74 -66.87
C MET A 1 7.11 13.45 -65.53
N LEU A 2 6.06 13.50 -64.70
CA LEU A 2 6.12 14.06 -63.35
C LEU A 2 6.22 12.90 -62.35
N PHE A 3 7.26 12.89 -61.52
CA PHE A 3 7.34 12.01 -60.35
C PHE A 3 6.86 12.78 -59.11
N SER A 4 5.72 12.36 -58.56
CA SER A 4 5.26 12.81 -57.25
C SER A 4 5.95 12.00 -56.16
N VAL A 5 6.69 12.68 -55.28
CA VAL A 5 7.26 12.11 -54.06
C VAL A 5 6.19 12.23 -52.97
N LEU A 6 5.64 11.11 -52.53
CA LEU A 6 4.79 11.04 -51.34
C LEU A 6 5.69 10.98 -50.11
N ALA A 7 5.74 12.07 -49.34
CA ALA A 7 6.34 12.10 -48.02
C ALA A 7 5.44 11.33 -47.03
N VAL A 8 5.95 10.24 -46.47
CA VAL A 8 5.30 9.54 -45.35
C VAL A 8 5.68 10.27 -44.06
N SER A 9 4.69 10.91 -43.45
CA SER A 9 4.80 11.52 -42.12
C SER A 9 4.90 10.40 -41.07
N ALA A 10 6.02 10.36 -40.34
CA ALA A 10 6.18 9.53 -39.15
C ALA A 10 5.44 10.22 -37.99
N GLN A 11 4.28 9.68 -37.63
CA GLN A 11 3.50 10.16 -36.51
C GLN A 11 4.09 9.59 -35.21
N GLU A 12 4.92 10.38 -34.52
CA GLU A 12 5.42 10.07 -33.18
C GLU A 12 4.23 9.87 -32.24
N ARG A 13 3.93 8.61 -31.91
CA ARG A 13 3.01 8.30 -30.82
C ARG A 13 3.66 8.75 -29.53
N ASN A 14 3.17 9.87 -29.01
CA ASN A 14 3.42 10.35 -27.67
C ASN A 14 2.82 9.33 -26.68
N GLN A 15 3.52 8.21 -26.46
CA GLN A 15 3.19 7.21 -25.45
C GLN A 15 3.44 7.85 -24.09
N LYS A 16 2.40 8.44 -23.51
CA LYS A 16 2.37 8.80 -22.09
C LYS A 16 2.77 7.54 -21.31
N SER A 17 4.00 7.54 -20.78
CA SER A 17 4.53 6.38 -20.07
C SER A 17 3.55 6.03 -18.95
N ALA A 18 3.11 4.77 -18.90
CA ALA A 18 2.28 4.31 -17.81
C ALA A 18 2.96 4.66 -16.48
N PRO A 19 2.22 5.11 -15.45
CA PRO A 19 2.80 5.43 -14.15
C PRO A 19 3.62 4.22 -13.66
N THR A 20 4.89 4.47 -13.36
CA THR A 20 5.79 3.41 -12.88
C THR A 20 5.58 3.24 -11.39
N TYR A 21 5.03 2.11 -10.98
CA TYR A 21 4.87 1.76 -9.57
C TYR A 21 6.20 1.20 -9.06
N ARG A 22 6.73 1.76 -7.97
CA ARG A 22 8.01 1.37 -7.39
C ARG A 22 7.86 1.26 -5.88
N ALA A 23 8.50 0.22 -5.32
CA ALA A 23 8.73 0.17 -3.89
C ALA A 23 9.77 1.23 -3.55
N GLU A 24 9.49 2.02 -2.52
CA GLU A 24 10.35 3.13 -2.10
C GLU A 24 10.27 3.31 -0.59
N SER A 25 11.36 3.77 -0.02
CA SER A 25 11.47 4.09 1.39
C SER A 25 12.10 5.47 1.54
N SER A 26 11.55 6.27 2.45
CA SER A 26 12.10 7.56 2.81
C SER A 26 12.17 7.70 4.34
N ALA A 27 13.14 8.48 4.80
CA ALA A 27 13.26 8.87 6.19
C ALA A 27 13.68 10.34 6.24
N TYR A 28 12.99 11.13 7.04
CA TYR A 28 13.22 12.57 7.13
C TYR A 28 12.79 13.11 8.50
N VAL A 29 13.03 14.40 8.73
CA VAL A 29 12.68 15.07 9.98
C VAL A 29 11.76 16.24 9.68
N ILE A 30 10.69 16.36 10.45
CA ILE A 30 9.79 17.51 10.45
C ILE A 30 10.10 18.35 11.69
N GLU A 31 10.34 19.65 11.49
CA GLU A 31 10.47 20.60 12.60
C GLU A 31 9.07 20.99 13.10
N GLY A 32 8.76 20.60 14.34
CA GLY A 32 7.57 21.06 15.05
C GLY A 32 7.87 22.28 15.92
N HIS A 33 6.82 22.84 16.53
CA HIS A 33 6.95 24.00 17.42
C HIS A 33 7.86 23.73 18.62
N ASP A 34 7.74 22.54 19.23
CA ASP A 34 8.43 22.19 20.48
C ASP A 34 9.48 21.08 20.33
N ALA A 35 9.43 20.31 19.25
CA ALA A 35 10.29 19.14 19.04
C ALA A 35 10.39 18.76 17.56
N TRP A 36 11.47 18.02 17.26
CA TRP A 36 11.71 17.43 15.94
C TRP A 36 10.98 16.08 15.86
N THR A 37 10.26 15.82 14.77
CA THR A 37 9.61 14.53 14.54
C THR A 37 10.35 13.77 13.46
N TYR A 38 10.82 12.57 13.79
CA TYR A 38 11.45 11.65 12.85
C TYR A 38 10.36 10.85 12.14
N VAL A 39 10.38 10.88 10.82
CA VAL A 39 9.39 10.23 9.97
C VAL A 39 10.05 9.15 9.12
N THR A 40 9.37 8.02 8.98
CA THR A 40 9.69 7.02 7.95
C THR A 40 8.45 6.73 7.12
N GLU A 41 8.61 6.73 5.80
CA GLU A 41 7.59 6.27 4.86
C GLU A 41 8.11 5.07 4.09
N ASN A 42 7.36 3.97 4.09
CA ASN A 42 7.72 2.76 3.36
C ASN A 42 6.57 2.34 2.47
N ARG A 43 6.84 2.12 1.19
CA ARG A 43 5.89 1.61 0.20
C ARG A 43 6.37 0.27 -0.33
N SER A 44 5.55 -0.76 -0.20
CA SER A 44 5.83 -2.11 -0.68
C SER A 44 4.69 -2.67 -1.54
N PHE A 45 5.01 -3.76 -2.24
CA PHE A 45 4.07 -4.48 -3.09
C PHE A 45 4.13 -5.97 -2.78
N GLN A 46 2.98 -6.62 -2.70
CA GLN A 46 2.86 -8.03 -2.40
C GLN A 46 1.73 -8.64 -3.24
N PHE A 47 1.98 -9.80 -3.85
CA PHE A 47 0.94 -10.56 -4.55
C PHE A 47 0.36 -11.61 -3.63
N GLU A 48 -0.96 -11.77 -3.65
CA GLU A 48 -1.66 -12.76 -2.85
C GLU A 48 -2.75 -13.47 -3.65
N GLU A 49 -2.83 -14.78 -3.47
CA GLU A 49 -3.98 -15.58 -3.90
C GLU A 49 -5.10 -15.42 -2.87
N VAL A 50 -6.26 -14.97 -3.32
CA VAL A 50 -7.44 -14.84 -2.48
C VAL A 50 -8.45 -15.93 -2.78
N LEU A 51 -8.96 -16.53 -1.72
CA LEU A 51 -10.05 -17.49 -1.76
C LEU A 51 -11.35 -16.79 -1.43
N GLY A 52 -12.42 -17.08 -2.16
CA GLY A 52 -13.76 -16.57 -1.90
C GLY A 52 -14.39 -17.21 -0.65
N ASP A 53 -15.62 -16.81 -0.32
CA ASP A 53 -16.31 -17.27 0.89
C ASP A 53 -16.53 -18.80 0.93
N SER A 54 -16.65 -19.46 -0.24
CA SER A 54 -16.73 -20.92 -0.35
C SER A 54 -15.40 -21.64 -0.11
N GLY A 55 -14.29 -20.90 -0.04
CA GLY A 55 -12.94 -21.44 0.01
C GLY A 55 -12.32 -21.75 -1.36
N ASP A 56 -13.06 -21.53 -2.44
CA ASP A 56 -12.54 -21.67 -3.81
C ASP A 56 -11.65 -20.49 -4.18
N TYR A 57 -10.71 -20.71 -5.10
CA TYR A 57 -9.88 -19.64 -5.65
C TYR A 57 -10.74 -18.55 -6.29
N GLU A 58 -10.53 -17.29 -5.89
CA GLU A 58 -11.22 -16.13 -6.44
C GLU A 58 -10.32 -15.37 -7.42
N ALA A 59 -9.12 -14.96 -6.98
CA ALA A 59 -8.21 -14.14 -7.79
C ALA A 59 -6.78 -14.10 -7.22
N VAL A 60 -5.82 -13.66 -8.03
CA VAL A 60 -4.57 -13.07 -7.54
C VAL A 60 -4.77 -11.56 -7.45
N ILE A 61 -4.50 -10.97 -6.29
CA ILE A 61 -4.53 -9.53 -6.08
C ILE A 61 -3.12 -8.99 -5.82
N LEU A 62 -2.91 -7.73 -6.18
CA LEU A 62 -1.74 -6.96 -5.79
C LEU A 62 -2.10 -6.07 -4.62
N LEU A 63 -1.42 -6.24 -3.50
CA LEU A 63 -1.44 -5.33 -2.38
C LEU A 63 -0.33 -4.31 -2.54
N GLU A 64 -0.68 -3.04 -2.47
CA GLU A 64 0.23 -1.92 -2.35
C GLU A 64 0.08 -1.37 -0.93
N GLN A 65 1.14 -1.42 -0.15
CA GLN A 65 1.13 -1.10 1.27
C GLN A 65 2.01 0.12 1.51
N THR A 66 1.48 1.11 2.22
CA THR A 66 2.22 2.29 2.65
C THR A 66 2.16 2.39 4.17
N TYR A 67 3.33 2.50 4.79
CA TYR A 67 3.50 2.68 6.23
C TYR A 67 4.12 4.04 6.49
N HIS A 68 3.39 4.90 7.18
CA HIS A 68 3.86 6.19 7.66
C HIS A 68 4.02 6.10 9.17
N ASN A 69 5.24 6.25 9.66
CA ASN A 69 5.54 6.21 11.10
C ASN A 69 6.20 7.51 11.53
N GLU A 70 5.78 8.02 12.68
CA GLU A 70 6.32 9.23 13.29
C GLU A 70 6.77 8.93 14.72
N ARG A 71 7.96 9.44 15.06
CA ARG A 71 8.51 9.40 16.41
C ARG A 71 8.99 10.79 16.79
N THR A 72 8.43 11.33 17.86
CA THR A 72 8.84 12.63 18.41
C THR A 72 9.52 12.40 19.76
N PRO A 73 10.77 12.85 19.98
CA PRO A 73 11.40 12.79 21.30
C PRO A 73 10.54 13.47 22.36
N GLY A 74 10.44 12.84 23.53
CA GLY A 74 9.62 13.34 24.64
C GLY A 74 8.14 12.93 24.55
N LEU A 75 7.67 12.42 23.41
CA LEU A 75 6.39 11.71 23.33
C LEU A 75 6.63 10.21 23.41
N GLU A 76 5.80 9.52 24.20
CA GLU A 76 5.88 8.08 24.33
C GLU A 76 5.36 7.38 23.07
N GLY A 77 6.19 6.50 22.52
CA GLY A 77 5.83 5.60 21.43
C GLY A 77 6.07 6.15 20.03
N THR A 78 5.66 5.35 19.05
CA THR A 78 5.68 5.71 17.62
C THR A 78 4.24 5.68 17.12
N THR A 79 3.76 6.78 16.54
CA THR A 79 2.45 6.80 15.88
C THR A 79 2.61 6.28 14.46
N GLY A 80 1.63 5.51 14.00
CA GLY A 80 1.67 4.90 12.68
C GLY A 80 0.34 5.01 11.96
N LYS A 81 0.40 5.23 10.65
CA LYS A 81 -0.70 5.09 9.70
C LYS A 81 -0.33 4.05 8.65
N VAL A 82 -1.22 3.08 8.45
CA VAL A 82 -1.14 2.11 7.37
C VAL A 82 -2.19 2.45 6.32
N THR A 83 -1.78 2.48 5.06
CA THR A 83 -2.67 2.50 3.91
C THR A 83 -2.40 1.27 3.06
N VAL A 84 -3.43 0.51 2.70
CA VAL A 84 -3.32 -0.65 1.80
C VAL A 84 -4.31 -0.49 0.67
N ASN A 85 -3.81 -0.52 -0.57
CA ASN A 85 -4.63 -0.57 -1.76
C ASN A 85 -4.55 -1.97 -2.35
N ALA A 86 -5.69 -2.60 -2.60
CA ALA A 86 -5.75 -3.87 -3.31
C ALA A 86 -6.19 -3.67 -4.75
N TRP A 87 -5.47 -4.30 -5.66
CA TRP A 87 -5.70 -4.18 -7.09
C TRP A 87 -5.92 -5.55 -7.71
N SER A 88 -6.96 -5.66 -8.54
CA SER A 88 -7.05 -6.75 -9.52
C SER A 88 -6.14 -6.44 -10.69
N LEU A 89 -5.39 -7.43 -11.16
CA LEU A 89 -4.62 -7.32 -12.40
C LEU A 89 -5.46 -7.77 -13.59
N LYS A 90 -5.46 -6.97 -14.65
CA LYS A 90 -5.99 -7.34 -15.96
C LYS A 90 -4.86 -7.54 -16.96
N GLN A 91 -5.15 -8.21 -18.07
CA GLN A 91 -4.22 -8.30 -19.19
C GLN A 91 -3.81 -6.89 -19.66
N GLY A 92 -2.57 -6.75 -20.15
CA GLY A 92 -2.07 -5.46 -20.65
C GLY A 92 -1.53 -4.50 -19.58
N LYS A 93 -1.19 -5.00 -18.37
CA LYS A 93 -0.67 -4.20 -17.22
C LYS A 93 -1.71 -3.24 -16.61
N GLU A 94 -2.98 -3.40 -16.98
CA GLU A 94 -4.06 -2.65 -16.36
C GLU A 94 -4.32 -3.16 -14.94
N ARG A 95 -4.63 -2.22 -14.05
CA ARG A 95 -4.97 -2.51 -12.66
C ARG A 95 -6.32 -1.87 -12.35
N GLN A 96 -7.16 -2.60 -11.63
CA GLN A 96 -8.42 -2.08 -11.13
C GLN A 96 -8.40 -2.11 -9.61
N LEU A 97 -8.55 -0.94 -8.98
CA LEU A 97 -8.64 -0.84 -7.53
C LEU A 97 -9.89 -1.61 -7.06
N ARG A 98 -9.71 -2.55 -6.14
CA ARG A 98 -10.80 -3.29 -5.50
C ARG A 98 -11.26 -2.58 -4.24
N TRP A 99 -10.31 -2.23 -3.38
CA TRP A 99 -10.57 -1.57 -2.11
C TRP A 99 -9.32 -0.84 -1.61
N THR A 100 -9.56 0.10 -0.69
CA THR A 100 -8.54 0.81 0.07
C THR A 100 -8.84 0.64 1.56
N LEU A 101 -7.81 0.31 2.33
CA LEU A 101 -7.83 0.22 3.78
C LEU A 101 -6.94 1.33 4.34
N GLU A 102 -7.47 2.15 5.23
CA GLU A 102 -6.70 3.08 6.05
C GLU A 102 -6.93 2.79 7.52
N ALA A 103 -5.87 2.63 8.29
CA ALA A 103 -5.97 2.37 9.72
C ALA A 103 -4.76 2.88 10.49
N ARG A 104 -4.93 3.04 11.81
CA ARG A 104 -3.81 3.26 12.72
C ARG A 104 -3.03 1.96 12.91
N GLY A 105 -1.72 2.03 12.73
CA GLY A 105 -0.80 0.91 12.84
C GLY A 105 0.54 1.26 12.22
N ASN A 106 1.57 0.54 12.60
CA ASN A 106 2.96 0.85 12.25
C ASN A 106 3.49 -0.06 11.13
N GLU A 107 2.95 -1.27 11.04
CA GLU A 107 3.30 -2.27 10.04
C GLU A 107 2.10 -3.20 9.77
N GLY A 108 2.23 -4.05 8.77
CA GLY A 108 1.22 -5.03 8.43
C GLY A 108 1.75 -6.16 7.57
N ASP A 109 1.00 -7.24 7.57
CA ASP A 109 1.38 -8.46 6.88
C ASP A 109 0.16 -9.33 6.58
N VAL A 110 0.28 -10.15 5.55
CA VAL A 110 -0.73 -11.14 5.18
C VAL A 110 -0.54 -12.41 6.01
N ARG A 111 -1.64 -12.91 6.58
CA ARG A 111 -1.73 -14.13 7.36
C ARG A 111 -2.90 -14.96 6.85
N ASP A 112 -2.61 -15.93 6.00
CA ASP A 112 -3.63 -16.75 5.34
C ASP A 112 -4.68 -15.85 4.66
N ARG A 113 -5.95 -15.87 5.08
CA ARG A 113 -7.04 -15.07 4.48
C ARG A 113 -7.16 -13.65 5.05
N PHE A 114 -6.24 -13.24 5.91
CA PHE A 114 -6.35 -11.99 6.67
C PHE A 114 -5.18 -11.07 6.44
N TYR A 115 -5.47 -9.78 6.32
CA TYR A 115 -4.48 -8.74 6.46
C TYR A 115 -4.41 -8.34 7.94
N ARG A 116 -3.25 -8.47 8.55
CA ARG A 116 -2.99 -8.05 9.92
C ARG A 116 -2.30 -6.70 9.92
N ILE A 117 -2.83 -5.77 10.69
CA ILE A 117 -2.17 -4.49 11.02
C ILE A 117 -1.71 -4.56 12.46
N VAL A 118 -0.45 -4.21 12.68
CA VAL A 118 0.17 -4.16 14.00
C VAL A 118 0.30 -2.69 14.40
N LYS A 119 -0.26 -2.33 15.54
CA LYS A 119 0.02 -1.06 16.21
C LYS A 119 0.94 -1.34 17.38
N TRP A 120 2.14 -0.78 17.33
CA TRP A 120 3.12 -0.93 18.39
C TRP A 120 2.63 -0.28 19.68
N GLY A 121 2.88 -0.98 20.77
CA GLY A 121 2.71 -0.46 22.12
C GLY A 121 3.82 0.52 22.49
N CYS A 122 3.66 1.18 23.64
CA CYS A 122 4.74 1.88 24.32
C CYS A 122 4.55 1.73 25.82
N CYS A 123 5.65 1.57 26.56
CA CYS A 123 5.65 1.38 28.01
C CYS A 123 4.69 0.24 28.40
N ASP A 124 3.61 0.55 29.14
CA ASP A 124 2.62 -0.41 29.63
C ASP A 124 1.46 -0.64 28.65
N VAL A 125 1.45 0.02 27.49
CA VAL A 125 0.42 -0.19 26.47
C VAL A 125 0.81 -1.39 25.60
N PRO A 126 -0.03 -2.43 25.51
CA PRO A 126 0.25 -3.62 24.72
C PRO A 126 0.28 -3.34 23.22
N THR A 127 0.90 -4.26 22.46
CA THR A 127 0.79 -4.25 21.00
C THR A 127 -0.63 -4.65 20.61
N VAL A 128 -1.23 -3.93 19.66
CA VAL A 128 -2.60 -4.22 19.19
C VAL A 128 -2.55 -4.79 17.79
N TYR A 129 -3.16 -5.96 17.61
CA TYR A 129 -3.33 -6.60 16.32
C TYR A 129 -4.75 -6.38 15.82
N SER A 130 -4.90 -5.80 14.63
CA SER A 130 -6.18 -5.68 13.94
C SER A 130 -6.19 -6.54 12.69
N TYR A 131 -7.21 -7.35 12.52
CA TYR A 131 -7.36 -8.29 11.41
C TYR A 131 -8.47 -7.84 10.47
N TYR A 132 -8.18 -7.86 9.18
CA TYR A 132 -9.07 -7.44 8.10
C TYR A 132 -9.17 -8.55 7.07
N SER A 133 -10.34 -8.73 6.46
CA SER A 133 -10.48 -9.62 5.31
C SER A 133 -9.69 -9.06 4.12
N ILE A 134 -8.87 -9.90 3.48
CA ILE A 134 -8.14 -9.52 2.26
C ILE A 134 -9.10 -9.32 1.07
N LEU A 135 -10.30 -9.91 1.11
CA LEU A 135 -11.25 -9.79 0.01
C LEU A 135 -11.86 -8.38 -0.09
N ASN A 136 -12.15 -7.75 1.04
CA ASN A 136 -12.98 -6.55 1.07
C ASN A 136 -12.57 -5.51 2.12
N ALA A 137 -11.41 -5.68 2.77
CA ALA A 137 -10.91 -4.81 3.84
C ALA A 137 -11.82 -4.65 5.05
N LYS A 138 -12.85 -5.50 5.22
CA LYS A 138 -13.72 -5.44 6.39
C LYS A 138 -12.94 -5.87 7.63
N LYS A 139 -12.96 -5.05 8.67
CA LYS A 139 -12.39 -5.38 9.98
C LYS A 139 -13.14 -6.57 10.58
N LEU A 140 -12.40 -7.59 11.01
CA LEU A 140 -12.93 -8.82 11.59
C LEU A 140 -12.74 -8.84 13.11
N LEU A 141 -11.55 -8.48 13.58
CA LEU A 141 -11.17 -8.54 14.98
C LEU A 141 -10.10 -7.50 15.31
N ALA A 142 -10.06 -7.06 16.57
CA ALA A 142 -8.89 -6.40 17.13
C ALA A 142 -8.60 -6.93 18.53
N THR A 143 -7.35 -7.33 18.78
CA THR A 143 -6.95 -7.96 20.04
C THR A 143 -5.67 -7.30 20.57
N PRO A 144 -5.66 -6.80 21.82
CA PRO A 144 -4.42 -6.41 22.50
C PRO A 144 -3.65 -7.66 22.94
N CYS A 145 -2.32 -7.62 22.87
CA CYS A 145 -1.42 -8.68 23.35
C CYS A 145 -0.49 -8.18 24.44
#